data_AF-A0A7X0U238-F1
#
_entry.id   AF-A0A7X0U238-F1
#
_cell.length_a   1.000
_cell.length_b   1.000
_cell.length_c   1.000
_cell.angle_alpha   90.00
_cell.angle_beta   90.00
_cell.angle_gamma   90.00
#
_symmetry.space_group_name_H-M   'P 1'
#
loop_
_entity.id
_entity.type
_entity.pdbx_description
1 polymer ?
#
loop_
_entity_poly.entity_id
_entity_poly.type
_entity_poly.pdbx_seq_one_letter_code
_entity_poly.pdbx_strand_id
1 'polypeptide(L)'
;MISAPIGIPSAWTHRVRLLTFACSFVLAVCAILQGWLVINDETVEAALRLAGRSAAEASDEAPGLVAQFRAVLAYYAAGNSLGMLALRGAAWTFWATLLINLTQVAGPLGLIPAHVYRAAFHHYGPAGLLPTVVLSGGALALSVTLISRIIPLREIWADLRAAGMKG
;
A
#
# COMPACT_ATOMS: atom_id res chain seq x y z
N MET A 1 -36.91 -9.28 -3.03
CA MET A 1 -36.04 -9.83 -1.97
C MET A 1 -34.61 -9.35 -2.23
N ILE A 2 -34.16 -8.33 -1.50
CA ILE A 2 -32.77 -7.87 -1.58
C ILE A 2 -31.99 -8.71 -0.59
N SER A 3 -31.29 -9.72 -1.10
CA SER A 3 -30.31 -10.48 -0.32
C SER A 3 -29.32 -9.49 0.30
N ALA A 4 -29.19 -9.48 1.63
CA ALA A 4 -28.24 -8.62 2.31
C ALA A 4 -26.82 -8.90 1.76
N PRO A 5 -26.15 -7.92 1.12
CA PRO A 5 -24.86 -8.17 0.52
C PRO A 5 -23.80 -8.28 1.63
N ILE A 6 -23.05 -9.38 1.60
CA ILE A 6 -21.78 -9.70 2.27
C ILE A 6 -21.26 -8.52 3.12
N GLY A 7 -21.66 -8.54 4.39
CA GLY A 7 -21.74 -7.35 5.22
C GLY A 7 -20.42 -6.93 5.89
N ILE A 8 -20.04 -5.67 5.67
CA ILE A 8 -19.66 -4.77 6.76
C ILE A 8 -20.31 -3.37 6.53
N PRO A 9 -21.60 -3.16 6.82
CA PRO A 9 -22.24 -1.84 6.65
C PRO A 9 -22.09 -0.90 7.85
N SER A 10 -21.72 -1.38 9.05
CA SER A 10 -21.69 -0.54 10.28
C SER A 10 -20.34 0.10 10.61
N ALA A 11 -19.21 -0.48 10.21
CA ALA A 11 -17.87 0.10 10.43
C ALA A 11 -17.50 1.21 9.44
N TRP A 12 -18.17 1.28 8.29
CA TRP A 12 -17.87 2.18 7.19
C TRP A 12 -18.49 3.57 7.35
N THR A 13 -18.23 4.16 8.51
CA THR A 13 -18.71 5.51 8.85
C THR A 13 -18.18 6.55 7.86
N HIS A 14 -18.86 7.68 7.74
CA HIS A 14 -18.40 8.80 6.90
C HIS A 14 -16.95 9.21 7.22
N ARG A 15 -16.59 9.23 8.52
CA ARG A 15 -15.22 9.57 8.96
C ARG A 15 -14.18 8.57 8.45
N VAL A 16 -14.47 7.27 8.56
CA VAL A 16 -13.56 6.22 8.05
C VAL A 16 -13.46 6.28 6.53
N ARG A 17 -14.56 6.54 5.82
CA ARG A 17 -14.53 6.71 4.35
C ARG A 17 -13.69 7.89 3.91
N LEU A 18 -13.81 9.03 4.58
CA LEU A 18 -13.03 10.23 4.27
C LEU A 18 -11.54 10.03 4.58
N LEU A 19 -11.23 9.40 5.71
CA LEU A 19 -9.86 9.02 6.06
C LEU A 19 -9.26 8.08 5.01
N THR A 20 -9.98 7.02 4.64
CA THR A 20 -9.53 6.09 3.59
C THR A 20 -9.28 6.82 2.28
N PHE A 21 -10.21 7.67 1.84
CA PHE A 21 -10.03 8.49 0.63
C PHE A 21 -8.74 9.32 0.69
N ALA A 22 -8.55 10.06 1.78
CA ALA A 22 -7.40 10.95 1.94
C ALA A 22 -6.08 10.16 1.98
N CYS A 23 -6.02 9.07 2.76
CA CYS A 23 -4.86 8.20 2.82
C CYS A 23 -4.57 7.58 1.44
N SER A 24 -5.58 7.00 0.79
CA SER A 24 -5.43 6.41 -0.54
C SER A 24 -4.94 7.42 -1.58
N PHE A 25 -5.44 8.65 -1.56
CA PHE A 25 -4.95 9.71 -2.44
C PHE A 25 -3.46 10.00 -2.20
N VAL A 26 -3.05 10.21 -0.95
CA VAL A 26 -1.65 10.47 -0.58
C VAL A 26 -0.75 9.30 -0.98
N LEU A 27 -1.18 8.06 -0.70
CA LEU A 27 -0.43 6.85 -1.04
C LEU A 27 -0.28 6.67 -2.56
N ALA A 28 -1.32 6.99 -3.35
CA ALA A 28 -1.22 6.96 -4.81
C ALA A 28 -0.19 7.97 -5.33
N VAL A 29 -0.20 9.21 -4.81
CA VAL A 29 0.80 10.23 -5.16
C VAL A 29 2.21 9.77 -4.76
N CYS A 30 2.38 9.24 -3.55
CA CYS A 30 3.68 8.70 -3.11
C CYS A 30 4.17 7.54 -3.96
N ALA A 31 3.28 6.63 -4.40
CA ALA A 31 3.65 5.54 -5.30
C ALA A 31 4.15 6.05 -6.66
N ILE A 32 3.50 7.09 -7.20
CA ILE A 32 3.94 7.75 -8.45
C ILE A 32 5.28 8.47 -8.24
N LEU A 33 5.43 9.23 -7.17
CA LEU A 33 6.70 9.91 -6.87
C LEU A 33 7.83 8.90 -6.68
N GLN A 34 7.60 7.81 -5.93
CA GLN A 34 8.58 6.76 -5.77
C GLN A 34 8.96 6.14 -7.13
N GLY A 35 7.99 5.81 -7.97
CA GLY A 35 8.24 5.08 -9.21
C GLY A 35 8.94 5.90 -10.30
N TRP A 36 8.68 7.19 -10.36
CA TRP A 36 9.14 8.02 -11.47
C TRP A 36 10.17 9.09 -11.07
N LEU A 37 10.24 9.47 -9.79
CA LEU A 37 11.24 10.42 -9.30
C LEU A 37 12.42 9.73 -8.61
N VAL A 38 12.14 8.72 -7.77
CA VAL A 38 13.18 8.04 -6.97
C VAL A 38 13.74 6.81 -7.69
N ILE A 39 12.87 6.00 -8.30
CA ILE A 39 13.29 4.80 -9.04
C ILE A 39 13.62 5.18 -10.50
N ASN A 40 14.91 5.30 -10.77
CA ASN A 40 15.50 5.53 -12.08
C ASN A 40 16.79 4.70 -12.24
N ASP A 41 17.36 4.73 -13.44
CA ASP A 41 18.53 3.93 -13.80
C ASP A 41 19.70 4.23 -12.85
N GLU A 42 19.99 5.50 -12.57
CA GLU A 42 21.07 5.91 -11.66
C GLU A 42 20.93 5.32 -10.25
N THR A 43 19.72 5.41 -9.67
CA THR A 43 19.45 4.89 -8.33
C THR A 43 19.55 3.36 -8.29
N VAL A 44 19.07 2.69 -9.33
CA VAL A 44 19.09 1.22 -9.42
C VAL A 44 20.49 0.70 -9.72
N GLU A 45 21.24 1.33 -10.62
CA GLU A 45 22.65 1.03 -10.87
C GLU A 45 23.47 1.18 -9.59
N ALA A 46 23.28 2.29 -8.86
CA ALA A 46 23.94 2.50 -7.57
C ALA A 46 23.57 1.40 -6.56
N ALA A 47 22.31 0.97 -6.53
CA ALA A 47 21.87 -0.13 -5.66
C ALA A 47 22.52 -1.47 -6.05
N LEU A 48 22.63 -1.77 -7.35
CA LEU A 48 23.28 -2.99 -7.86
C LEU A 48 24.79 -3.00 -7.54
N ARG A 49 25.46 -1.85 -7.67
CA ARG A 49 26.87 -1.70 -7.28
C ARG A 49 27.06 -1.86 -5.77
N LEU A 50 26.16 -1.31 -4.96
CA LEU A 50 26.13 -1.55 -3.50
C LEU A 50 25.86 -3.02 -3.15
N ALA A 51 25.23 -3.77 -4.04
CA ALA A 51 25.03 -5.23 -3.92
C ALA A 51 26.22 -6.05 -4.47
N GLY A 52 27.29 -5.39 -4.95
CA GLY A 52 28.53 -6.04 -5.40
C GLY A 52 28.61 -6.30 -6.90
N ARG A 53 27.67 -5.81 -7.71
CA ARG A 53 27.77 -5.88 -9.18
C ARG A 53 28.87 -4.96 -9.71
N SER A 54 29.52 -5.37 -10.79
CA SER A 54 30.43 -4.51 -11.53
C SER A 54 29.66 -3.36 -12.21
N ALA A 55 30.37 -2.33 -12.67
CA ALA A 55 29.73 -1.20 -13.35
C ALA A 55 29.04 -1.61 -14.66
N ALA A 56 29.64 -2.55 -15.41
CA ALA A 56 29.09 -3.05 -16.67
C ALA A 56 27.80 -3.86 -16.43
N GLU A 57 27.83 -4.79 -15.47
CA GLU A 57 26.64 -5.59 -15.11
C GLU A 57 25.52 -4.69 -14.57
N ALA A 58 25.86 -3.72 -13.70
CA ALA A 58 24.86 -2.83 -13.13
C ALA A 58 24.12 -2.02 -14.21
N SER A 59 24.85 -1.50 -15.19
CA SER A 59 24.26 -0.70 -16.27
C SER A 59 23.42 -1.54 -17.25
N ASP A 60 23.81 -2.79 -17.49
CA ASP A 60 23.03 -3.72 -18.32
C ASP A 60 21.73 -4.19 -17.61
N GLU A 61 21.80 -4.48 -16.31
CA GLU A 61 20.66 -4.99 -15.53
C GLU A 61 19.66 -3.88 -15.10
N ALA A 62 20.12 -2.64 -14.90
CA ALA A 62 19.32 -1.58 -14.29
C ALA A 62 18.00 -1.24 -15.01
N PRO A 63 17.95 -1.07 -16.34
CA PRO A 63 16.71 -0.70 -17.03
C PRO A 63 15.59 -1.72 -16.83
N GLY A 64 15.95 -3.02 -16.85
CA GLY A 64 15.00 -4.11 -16.60
C GLY A 64 14.43 -4.06 -15.19
N LEU A 65 15.28 -3.81 -14.19
CA LEU A 65 14.88 -3.73 -12.80
C LEU A 65 14.06 -2.45 -12.49
N VAL A 66 14.40 -1.32 -13.12
CA VAL A 66 13.59 -0.08 -13.07
C VAL A 66 12.18 -0.34 -13.60
N ALA A 67 12.05 -1.03 -14.75
CA ALA A 67 10.75 -1.36 -15.31
C ALA A 67 9.91 -2.23 -14.36
N GLN A 68 10.53 -3.24 -13.73
CA GLN A 68 9.86 -4.10 -12.75
C GLN A 68 9.38 -3.32 -11.53
N PHE A 69 10.25 -2.49 -10.94
CA PHE A 69 9.86 -1.66 -9.79
C PHE A 69 8.74 -0.67 -10.15
N ARG A 70 8.80 -0.05 -11.33
CA ARG A 70 7.74 0.84 -11.83
C ARG A 70 6.43 0.10 -12.05
N ALA A 71 6.44 -1.12 -12.56
CA ALA A 71 5.23 -1.93 -12.71
C ALA A 71 4.57 -2.20 -11.34
N VAL A 72 5.35 -2.55 -10.32
CA VAL A 72 4.85 -2.75 -8.94
C VAL A 72 4.29 -1.45 -8.37
N LEU A 73 4.97 -0.33 -8.56
CA LEU A 73 4.51 0.98 -8.06
C LEU A 73 3.28 1.50 -8.81
N ALA A 74 3.16 1.22 -10.11
CA ALA A 74 1.95 1.48 -10.89
C ALA A 74 0.76 0.67 -10.38
N TYR A 75 0.98 -0.61 -10.05
CA TYR A 75 -0.03 -1.46 -9.42
C TYR A 75 -0.52 -0.88 -8.09
N TYR A 76 0.39 -0.39 -7.24
CA TYR A 76 -0.01 0.27 -5.99
C TYR A 76 -0.71 1.61 -6.22
N ALA A 77 -0.30 2.41 -7.21
CA ALA A 77 -0.99 3.64 -7.56
C ALA A 77 -2.44 3.37 -8.02
N ALA A 78 -2.64 2.32 -8.85
CA ALA A 78 -3.96 1.89 -9.29
C ALA A 78 -4.81 1.36 -8.12
N GLY A 79 -4.25 0.50 -7.27
CA GLY A 79 -4.96 -0.03 -6.10
C GLY A 79 -5.35 1.05 -5.10
N ASN A 80 -4.49 2.04 -4.86
CA ASN A 80 -4.83 3.19 -4.03
C ASN A 80 -5.89 4.09 -4.70
N SER A 81 -5.88 4.22 -6.03
CA SER A 81 -6.95 4.91 -6.76
C SER A 81 -8.32 4.22 -6.57
N LEU A 82 -8.36 2.90 -6.45
CA LEU A 82 -9.59 2.18 -6.06
C LEU A 82 -10.02 2.53 -4.63
N GLY A 83 -9.08 2.74 -3.71
CA GLY A 83 -9.38 3.16 -2.34
C GLY A 83 -10.01 4.56 -2.26
N MET A 84 -9.75 5.44 -3.23
CA MET A 84 -10.47 6.71 -3.36
C MET A 84 -11.98 6.52 -3.62
N LEU A 85 -12.41 5.35 -4.09
CA LEU A 85 -13.83 5.03 -4.24
C LEU A 85 -14.51 4.71 -2.90
N ALA A 86 -13.79 4.72 -1.77
CA ALA A 86 -14.33 4.53 -0.43
C ALA A 86 -15.54 5.43 -0.12
N LEU A 87 -15.57 6.65 -0.68
CA LEU A 87 -16.69 7.58 -0.51
C LEU A 87 -18.03 7.00 -1.00
N ARG A 88 -18.00 6.10 -2.01
CA ARG A 88 -19.20 5.40 -2.51
C ARG A 88 -19.83 4.45 -1.50
N GLY A 89 -19.12 4.13 -0.41
CA GLY A 89 -19.67 3.32 0.67
C GLY A 89 -19.81 1.83 0.36
N ALA A 90 -19.35 1.36 -0.79
CA ALA A 90 -19.50 -0.04 -1.20
C ALA A 90 -18.53 -0.96 -0.44
N ALA A 91 -19.01 -2.09 0.06
CA ALA A 91 -18.20 -3.04 0.83
C ALA A 91 -16.96 -3.56 0.08
N TRP A 92 -17.02 -3.70 -1.24
CA TRP A 92 -15.84 -4.11 -2.02
C TRP A 92 -14.70 -3.10 -1.97
N THR A 93 -14.99 -1.79 -1.84
CA THR A 93 -13.96 -0.74 -1.75
C THR A 93 -13.17 -0.85 -0.44
N PHE A 94 -13.84 -1.25 0.65
CA PHE A 94 -13.19 -1.56 1.92
C PHE A 94 -12.18 -2.69 1.73
N TRP A 95 -12.62 -3.82 1.18
CA TRP A 95 -11.79 -5.02 1.04
C TRP A 95 -10.64 -4.81 0.06
N ALA A 96 -10.89 -4.15 -1.06
CA ALA A 96 -9.85 -3.80 -2.02
C ALA A 96 -8.77 -2.91 -1.39
N THR A 97 -9.18 -1.89 -0.63
CA THR A 97 -8.26 -0.99 0.09
C THR A 97 -7.45 -1.76 1.12
N LEU A 98 -8.09 -2.61 1.93
CA LEU A 98 -7.38 -3.37 2.94
C LEU A 98 -6.35 -4.31 2.30
N LEU A 99 -6.75 -5.02 1.24
CA LEU A 99 -5.87 -5.97 0.55
C LEU A 99 -4.64 -5.28 -0.05
N ILE A 100 -4.83 -4.16 -0.79
CA ILE A 100 -3.71 -3.45 -1.40
C ILE A 100 -2.73 -2.93 -0.33
N ASN A 101 -3.25 -2.35 0.76
CA ASN A 101 -2.40 -1.80 1.81
C ASN A 101 -1.64 -2.89 2.55
N LEU A 102 -2.24 -4.07 2.79
CA LEU A 102 -1.53 -5.21 3.38
C LEU A 102 -0.36 -5.68 2.51
N THR A 103 -0.51 -5.69 1.18
CA THR A 103 0.61 -6.05 0.29
C THR A 103 1.72 -4.99 0.28
N GLN A 104 1.40 -3.70 0.46
CA GLN A 104 2.39 -2.62 0.56
C GLN A 104 3.23 -2.68 1.85
N VAL A 105 2.65 -3.20 2.94
CA VAL A 105 3.38 -3.42 4.21
C VAL A 105 4.48 -4.47 4.05
N ALA A 106 4.32 -5.43 3.13
CA ALA A 106 5.33 -6.45 2.86
C ALA A 106 6.59 -5.92 2.16
N GLY A 107 6.52 -4.74 1.52
CA GLY A 107 7.64 -4.12 0.79
C GLY A 107 8.94 -4.04 1.61
N PRO A 108 8.92 -3.33 2.75
CA PRO A 108 10.06 -3.25 3.67
C PRO A 108 10.45 -4.57 4.35
N LEU A 109 9.57 -5.58 4.35
CA LEU A 109 9.79 -6.88 5.00
C LEU A 109 10.59 -7.87 4.14
N GLY A 110 11.30 -7.37 3.13
CA GLY A 110 12.24 -8.16 2.32
C GLY A 110 11.92 -8.22 0.83
N LEU A 111 10.81 -7.63 0.36
CA LEU A 111 10.50 -7.57 -1.07
C LEU A 111 11.37 -6.53 -1.83
N ILE A 112 11.79 -5.46 -1.14
CA ILE A 112 12.68 -4.45 -1.71
C ILE A 112 14.06 -4.57 -1.04
N PRO A 113 15.14 -4.83 -1.80
CA PRO A 113 16.49 -4.94 -1.24
C PRO A 113 16.93 -3.66 -0.52
N ALA A 114 17.59 -3.82 0.64
CA ALA A 114 18.05 -2.70 1.44
C ALA A 114 19.01 -1.74 0.69
N HIS A 115 19.71 -2.25 -0.33
CA HIS A 115 20.59 -1.48 -1.20
C HIS A 115 19.85 -0.38 -1.98
N VAL A 116 18.58 -0.61 -2.35
CA VAL A 116 17.74 0.38 -3.05
C VAL A 116 17.47 1.58 -2.15
N TYR A 117 17.17 1.35 -0.86
CA TYR A 117 16.97 2.44 0.09
C TYR A 117 18.27 3.22 0.34
N ARG A 118 19.41 2.53 0.46
CA ARG A 118 20.70 3.21 0.61
C ARG A 118 21.06 4.05 -0.60
N ALA A 119 20.83 3.53 -1.81
CA ALA A 119 21.09 4.27 -3.05
C ALA A 119 20.20 5.52 -3.16
N ALA A 120 18.91 5.38 -2.88
CA ALA A 120 17.96 6.50 -2.87
C ALA A 120 18.36 7.57 -1.82
N PHE A 121 18.79 7.15 -0.64
CA PHE A 121 19.31 8.06 0.38
C PHE A 121 20.59 8.76 -0.05
N HIS A 122 21.50 8.06 -0.75
CA HIS A 122 22.73 8.67 -1.23
C HIS A 122 22.48 9.71 -2.34
N HIS A 123 21.52 9.46 -3.25
CA HIS A 123 21.19 10.39 -4.34
C HIS A 123 20.34 11.58 -3.88
N TYR A 124 19.33 11.33 -3.04
CA TYR A 124 18.30 12.32 -2.72
C TYR A 124 18.27 12.69 -1.24
N GLY A 125 19.21 12.22 -0.44
CA GLY A 125 19.20 12.39 1.02
C GLY A 125 17.97 11.73 1.67
N PRO A 126 17.58 12.20 2.87
CA PRO A 126 16.37 11.73 3.55
C PRO A 126 15.10 11.88 2.71
N ALA A 127 15.04 12.87 1.80
CA ALA A 127 13.88 13.10 0.95
C ALA A 127 13.62 11.94 -0.03
N GLY A 128 14.66 11.21 -0.46
CA GLY A 128 14.52 10.02 -1.30
C GLY A 128 13.80 8.86 -0.62
N LEU A 129 13.80 8.82 0.72
CA LEU A 129 13.11 7.79 1.50
C LEU A 129 11.67 8.17 1.83
N LEU A 130 11.32 9.46 1.74
CA LEU A 130 10.03 9.97 2.18
C LEU A 130 8.86 9.26 1.49
N PRO A 131 8.84 9.06 0.15
CA PRO A 131 7.71 8.41 -0.48
C PRO A 131 7.57 6.95 -0.03
N THR A 132 8.66 6.20 0.16
CA THR A 132 8.62 4.83 0.70
C THR A 132 8.08 4.80 2.13
N VAL A 133 8.61 5.67 3.01
CA VAL A 133 8.18 5.72 4.43
C VAL A 133 6.69 6.03 4.54
N VAL A 134 6.22 7.01 3.76
CA VAL A 134 4.79 7.36 3.72
C VAL A 134 3.98 6.23 3.11
N LEU A 135 4.46 5.60 2.04
CA LEU A 135 3.75 4.53 1.34
C LEU A 135 3.57 3.29 2.23
N SER A 136 4.64 2.79 2.84
CA SER A 136 4.58 1.59 3.68
C SER A 136 4.04 1.88 5.08
N GLY A 137 4.47 2.98 5.71
CA GLY A 137 4.00 3.38 7.04
C GLY A 137 2.54 3.81 7.03
N GLY A 138 2.12 4.59 6.03
CA GLY A 138 0.73 4.97 5.83
C GLY A 138 -0.15 3.77 5.51
N ALA A 139 0.32 2.82 4.70
CA ALA A 139 -0.40 1.59 4.44
C ALA A 139 -0.58 0.72 5.68
N LEU A 140 0.44 0.62 6.54
CA LEU A 140 0.33 -0.05 7.83
C LEU A 140 -0.71 0.62 8.72
N ALA A 141 -0.62 1.94 8.90
CA ALA A 141 -1.52 2.70 9.75
C ALA A 141 -2.98 2.60 9.27
N LEU A 142 -3.22 2.71 7.96
CA LEU A 142 -4.54 2.55 7.38
C LEU A 142 -5.05 1.11 7.57
N SER A 143 -4.23 0.10 7.31
CA SER A 143 -4.61 -1.31 7.49
C SER A 143 -5.01 -1.61 8.94
N VAL A 144 -4.21 -1.17 9.92
CA VAL A 144 -4.53 -1.31 11.35
C VAL A 144 -5.84 -0.60 11.68
N THR A 145 -6.04 0.61 11.17
CA THR A 145 -7.28 1.37 11.37
C THR A 145 -8.48 0.60 10.82
N LEU A 146 -8.40 0.10 9.58
CA LEU A 146 -9.48 -0.66 8.97
C LEU A 146 -9.78 -1.95 9.74
N ILE A 147 -8.76 -2.74 10.09
CA ILE A 147 -8.90 -3.98 10.86
C ILE A 147 -9.52 -3.72 12.23
N SER A 148 -9.07 -2.68 12.95
CA SER A 148 -9.59 -2.31 14.27
C SER A 148 -11.09 -2.01 14.27
N ARG A 149 -11.64 -1.59 13.12
CA ARG A 149 -13.08 -1.33 12.97
C ARG A 149 -13.89 -2.60 12.69
N ILE A 150 -13.25 -3.67 12.20
CA ILE A 150 -13.92 -4.95 11.93
C ILE A 150 -13.95 -5.83 13.18
N ILE A 151 -12.89 -5.87 13.98
CA ILE A 151 -12.74 -6.80 15.11
C ILE A 151 -13.93 -6.73 16.09
N PRO A 152 -14.34 -5.56 16.60
CA PRO A 152 -15.46 -5.48 17.56
C PRO A 152 -16.79 -5.91 16.95
N LEU A 153 -16.99 -5.70 15.64
CA LEU A 153 -18.20 -6.14 14.98
C LEU A 153 -18.26 -7.68 14.91
N ARG A 154 -17.13 -8.35 14.66
CA ARG A 154 -17.10 -9.82 14.60
C ARG A 154 -17.45 -10.46 15.95
N GLU A 155 -16.97 -9.87 17.05
CA GLU A 155 -17.28 -10.31 18.41
C GLU A 155 -18.77 -10.16 18.72
N ILE A 156 -19.35 -8.99 18.45
CA ILE A 156 -20.80 -8.77 18.62
C ILE A 156 -21.62 -9.77 17.79
N TRP A 157 -21.25 -10.01 16.54
CA TRP A 157 -21.96 -11.00 15.71
C TRP A 157 -21.79 -12.44 16.21
N ALA A 158 -20.66 -12.77 16.83
CA ALA A 158 -20.44 -14.08 17.44
C ALA A 158 -21.33 -14.26 18.69
N ASP A 159 -21.39 -13.24 19.54
CA ASP A 159 -22.21 -13.23 20.76
C ASP A 159 -23.70 -13.32 20.44
N LEU A 160 -24.18 -12.58 19.44
CA LEU A 160 -25.59 -12.62 19.00
C LEU A 160 -25.98 -14.01 18.45
N ARG A 161 -25.08 -14.66 17.71
CA ARG A 161 -25.30 -16.05 17.24
C ARG A 161 -25.29 -17.04 18.41
N ALA A 162 -24.37 -16.86 19.36
CA ALA A 162 -24.30 -17.71 20.56
C ALA A 162 -25.55 -17.57 21.45
N ALA A 163 -26.12 -16.36 21.52
CA ALA A 163 -27.37 -16.09 22.24
C ALA A 163 -28.63 -16.62 21.53
N GLY A 164 -28.50 -17.34 20.39
CA GLY A 164 -29.63 -17.94 19.68
C GLY A 164 -30.54 -16.95 18.96
N MET A 165 -30.18 -15.66 18.93
CA MET A 165 -30.95 -14.64 18.22
C MET A 165 -30.64 -14.73 16.73
N LYS A 166 -31.45 -15.52 16.01
CA LYS A 166 -31.49 -15.48 14.55
C LYS A 166 -32.14 -14.16 14.14
N GLY A 167 -31.32 -13.22 13.67
CA GLY A 167 -31.80 -12.02 12.98
C GLY A 167 -32.48 -12.33 11.66
#